data_AF-A0A383BNN7-F1
#
_entry.id   AF-A0A383BNN7-F1
#
_cell.length_a   1.000
_cell.length_b   1.000
_cell.length_c   1.000
_cell.angle_alpha   90.00
_cell.angle_beta   90.00
_cell.angle_gamma   90.00
#
_symmetry.space_group_name_H-M   'P 1'
#
loop_
_entity.id
_entity.type
_entity.pdbx_description
1 polymer ?
#
loop_
_entity_poly.entity_id
_entity_poly.type
_entity_poly.pdbx_seq_one_letter_code
_entity_poly.pdbx_strand_id
1 'polypeptide(L)' 'MNIIKFTNKTNLKLNNVKYKAYLIGDLPPSFGFKYKDKKQGINKWFNYKGLTWVIDKDHWSKFL' A
#
# COMPACT_ATOMS: atom_id res chain seq x y z
N MET A 1 -18.46 5.00 5.35
CA MET A 1 -17.67 4.41 6.45
C MET A 1 -16.52 3.63 5.84
N ASN A 2 -15.27 3.84 6.30
CA ASN A 2 -14.14 3.05 5.82
C ASN A 2 -14.10 1.69 6.53
N ILE A 3 -13.88 0.61 5.78
CA ILE A 3 -13.86 -0.76 6.30
C ILE A 3 -12.46 -1.35 6.13
N ILE A 4 -11.84 -1.75 7.24
CA ILE A 4 -10.57 -2.46 7.28
C ILE A 4 -10.84 -3.94 7.52
N LYS A 5 -10.38 -4.80 6.60
CA LYS A 5 -10.45 -6.26 6.73
C LYS A 5 -9.06 -6.87 6.60
N PHE A 6 -8.55 -7.43 7.69
CA PHE A 6 -7.29 -8.18 7.66
C PHE A 6 -7.49 -9.51 6.93
N THR A 7 -6.65 -9.77 5.92
CA THR A 7 -6.67 -11.06 5.20
C THR A 7 -5.58 -11.99 5.70
N ASN A 8 -4.48 -11.45 6.22
CA ASN A 8 -3.46 -12.15 7.00
C ASN A 8 -2.66 -11.12 7.82
N LYS A 9 -1.56 -11.54 8.46
CA LYS A 9 -0.72 -10.67 9.30
C LYS A 9 -0.10 -9.48 8.54
N THR A 10 0.16 -9.63 7.25
CA THR A 10 0.87 -8.63 6.44
C THR A 10 0.03 -8.04 5.32
N ASN A 11 -1.25 -8.39 5.22
CA ASN A 11 -2.15 -7.95 4.17
C ASN A 11 -3.52 -7.59 4.75
N LEU A 12 -4.07 -6.48 4.27
CA LEU A 12 -5.44 -6.07 4.56
C LEU A 12 -6.14 -5.57 3.31
N LYS A 13 -7.45 -5.42 3.42
CA LYS A 13 -8.27 -4.65 2.49
C LYS A 13 -8.82 -3.42 3.19
N LEU A 14 -8.64 -2.25 2.58
CA LEU A 14 -9.30 -1.00 2.96
C LEU A 14 -10.31 -0.66 1.87
N ASN A 15 -11.61 -0.68 2.19
CA ASN A 15 -12.68 -0.49 1.20
C ASN A 15 -12.53 -1.40 -0.04
N ASN A 16 -12.25 -2.68 0.22
CA ASN A 16 -11.96 -3.71 -0.77
C ASN A 16 -10.64 -3.57 -1.57
N VAL A 17 -9.90 -2.47 -1.39
CA VAL A 17 -8.57 -2.26 -1.99
C VAL A 17 -7.51 -2.96 -1.15
N LYS A 18 -6.65 -3.77 -1.77
CA LYS A 18 -5.57 -4.50 -1.07
C LYS A 18 -4.38 -3.61 -0.71
N TYR A 19 -3.86 -3.81 0.49
CA TYR A 19 -2.64 -3.19 1.00
C TYR A 19 -1.74 -4.25 1.63
N LYS A 20 -0.44 -4.02 1.54
CA LYS A 20 0.60 -4.83 2.18
C LYS A 20 1.33 -4.00 3.25
N ALA A 21 1.55 -4.61 4.40
CA ALA A 21 2.26 -3.98 5.51
C ALA A 21 3.78 -4.06 5.31
N TYR A 22 4.45 -2.98 5.72
CA TYR A 22 5.89 -2.84 5.76
C TYR A 22 6.30 -2.17 7.08
N LEU A 23 7.49 -2.54 7.57
CA LEU A 23 8.19 -1.74 8.57
C LEU A 23 8.83 -0.53 7.87
N ILE A 24 9.11 0.52 8.64
CA ILE A 24 9.74 1.74 8.11
C ILE A 24 11.11 1.44 7.48
N GLY A 25 11.86 0.49 8.04
CA GLY A 25 13.16 0.04 7.51
C GLY A 25 13.08 -0.83 6.25
N ASP A 26 11.90 -1.39 5.95
CA ASP A 26 11.69 -2.36 4.87
C ASP A 26 10.82 -1.79 3.73
N LEU A 27 10.69 -0.47 3.66
CA LEU A 27 9.87 0.17 2.63
C LEU A 27 10.44 -0.09 1.23
N PRO A 28 9.58 -0.37 0.23
CA PRO A 28 10.05 -0.63 -1.12
C PRO A 28 10.71 0.61 -1.73
N PRO A 29 11.70 0.48 -2.63
CA PRO A 29 12.35 1.63 -3.29
C PRO A 29 11.41 2.52 -4.12
N SER A 30 10.20 2.04 -4.39
CA SER A 30 9.16 2.80 -5.07
C SER A 30 8.25 3.60 -4.13
N PHE A 31 8.43 3.51 -2.82
CA PHE A 31 7.63 4.21 -1.82
C PHE A 31 7.84 5.72 -1.83
N GLY A 32 6.77 6.48 -1.62
CA GLY A 32 6.85 7.91 -1.29
C GLY A 32 6.87 8.87 -2.47
N PHE A 33 6.71 8.40 -3.71
CA PHE A 33 6.63 9.27 -4.89
C PHE A 33 5.60 8.79 -5.92
N LYS A 34 5.13 9.70 -6.78
CA LYS A 34 4.20 9.37 -7.88
C LYS A 34 4.96 8.98 -9.16
N TYR A 35 5.95 9.78 -9.55
CA TYR A 35 6.82 9.54 -10.69
C TYR A 35 8.26 9.94 -10.36
N LYS A 36 9.24 9.09 -10.72
CA LYS A 36 10.68 9.34 -10.59
C LYS A 36 11.43 8.60 -11.69
N ASP A 37 12.30 9.28 -12.44
CA ASP A 37 13.16 8.67 -13.48
C ASP A 37 12.39 7.78 -14.47
N LYS A 38 11.24 8.25 -14.97
CA LYS A 38 10.30 7.51 -15.85
C LYS A 38 9.69 6.24 -15.20
N LYS A 39 9.82 6.06 -13.88
CA LYS A 39 9.19 4.99 -13.11
C LYS A 39 8.01 5.52 -12.29
N GLN A 40 6.93 4.74 -12.24
CA GLN A 40 5.79 5.02 -11.37
C GLN A 40 6.05 4.49 -9.96
N GLY A 41 5.99 5.40 -8.99
CA GLY A 41 6.13 5.09 -7.57
C GLY A 41 4.80 4.73 -6.90
N ILE A 42 4.85 4.57 -5.58
CA ILE A 42 3.71 4.30 -4.72
C ILE A 42 3.47 5.53 -3.85
N ASN A 43 2.44 6.29 -4.18
CA ASN A 43 2.03 7.48 -3.44
C ASN A 43 0.80 7.24 -2.54
N LYS A 44 0.18 6.06 -2.59
CA LYS A 44 -0.95 5.67 -1.75
C LYS A 44 -0.49 4.71 -0.66
N TRP A 45 -0.50 5.22 0.56
CA TRP A 45 -0.13 4.48 1.76
C TRP A 45 -0.74 5.14 3.00
N PHE A 46 -0.74 4.42 4.12
CA PHE A 46 -1.14 4.96 5.42
C PHE A 46 -0.42 4.23 6.55
N ASN A 47 -0.31 4.87 7.72
CA ASN A 47 0.22 4.22 8.93
C ASN A 47 -0.92 3.70 9.80
N TYR A 48 -0.81 2.46 10.26
CA TYR A 48 -1.76 1.87 11.20
C TYR A 48 -1.11 0.75 12.01
N LYS A 49 -1.27 0.80 13.34
CA LYS A 49 -0.70 -0.18 14.29
C LYS A 49 0.81 -0.38 14.13
N GLY A 50 1.56 0.70 13.98
CA GLY A 50 3.03 0.66 13.85
C GLY A 50 3.56 0.14 12.51
N LEU A 51 2.68 -0.10 11.54
CA LEU A 51 3.03 -0.57 10.20
C LEU A 51 2.67 0.49 9.15
N THR A 52 3.46 0.55 8.09
CA THR A 52 3.16 1.31 6.88
C THR A 52 2.47 0.41 5.87
N TRP A 53 1.20 0.69 5.60
CA TRP A 53 0.37 -0.06 4.66
C TRP A 53 0.45 0.58 3.30
N VAL A 54 1.06 -0.14 2.36
CA VAL A 54 1.34 0.32 1.01
C VAL A 54 0.39 -0.38 0.04
N ILE A 55 -0.22 0.37 -0.89
CA ILE A 55 -1.17 -0.21 -1.84
C ILE A 55 -0.52 -1.31 -2.69
N ASP A 56 -1.25 -2.41 -2.90
CA ASP A 56 -0.82 -3.50 -3.77
C ASP A 56 -0.99 -3.11 -5.24
N LYS A 57 0.11 -3.02 -5.99
CA LYS A 57 0.13 -2.53 -7.39
C LYS A 57 -0.75 -3.38 -8.31
N ASP A 58 -0.80 -4.70 -8.10
CA ASP A 58 -1.60 -5.62 -8.92
C ASP A 58 -3.10 -5.44 -8.73
N HIS A 59 -3.50 -4.83 -7.61
CA HIS A 59 -4.90 -4.52 -7.33
C HIS A 59 -5.27 -3.11 -7.83
N TRP A 60 -4.33 -2.17 -7.79
CA TRP A 60 -4.54 -0.79 -8.25
C TRP A 60 -4.77 -0.68 -9.76
N SER A 61 -4.08 -1.49 -10.56
CA SER A 61 -4.25 -1.52 -12.03
C SER A 61 -5.65 -1.97 -12.49
N LYS A 62 -6.47 -2.55 -11.61
CA LYS A 62 -7.82 -3.01 -11.93
C LYS A 62 -8.90 -1.93 -11.76
N PHE A 63 -8.54 -0.77 -11.21
CA PHE A 63 -9.44 0.36 -10.99
C PHE A 63 -8.98 1.63 -11.75
N LEU A 64 -7.98 1.49 -12.63
CA LEU A 64 -7.59 2.46 -13.65
C LEU A 64 -8.13 1.98 -15.00
#